data_AF-A0A7C7RWX8-F1
#
_entry.id   AF-A0A7C7RWX8-F1
#
_cell.length_a   1.000
_cell.length_b   1.000
_cell.length_c   1.000
_cell.angle_alpha   90.00
_cell.angle_beta   90.00
_cell.angle_gamma   90.00
#
_symmetry.space_group_name_H-M   'P 1'
#
loop_
_entity.id
_entity.type
_entity.pdbx_description
1 polymer ?
#
loop_
_entity_poly.entity_id
_entity_poly.type
_entity_poly.pdbx_seq_one_letter_code
_entity_poly.pdbx_strand_id
1 'polypeptide(L)'
;MKRNDWMRFGATMAALFAAIGLLYPFWPLSDVVKLGLDLQGGVRLVLQAEGVAEMEEAQRRDVVDRIVTILQQRVDQYGLANVEIRPLGQDRIEVKIPGAQDPEEARQLIGRTALLEFRKVIDSAENPDDLVRTEPTQEILASHDGSRYYLVEGEPLVTGDVLDNAQVRTSTDPRNPGLYIALEFNRQGAERFAQVLRRLQVGEQLAIILDGVVYSAPAVSESAKEAAQRGWREVQSSLTITGRFSFNEAKQLATVLKSGKLPPLEQLRADNVGPLLGSDSIRRGTMAILISFFLVLLYMVLYYRWMGLVADAA
;
A
#
# COMPACT_ATOMS: atom_id res chain seq x y z
N MET A 1 36.33 46.99 25.17
CA MET A 1 35.26 45.99 25.40
C MET A 1 35.41 45.44 26.80
N LYS A 2 34.32 45.42 27.57
CA LYS A 2 34.34 44.81 28.91
C LYS A 2 34.20 43.29 28.75
N ARG A 3 34.71 42.50 29.71
CA ARG A 3 34.62 41.02 29.72
C ARG A 3 33.19 40.48 29.49
N ASN A 4 32.18 41.28 29.84
CA ASN A 4 30.77 40.94 29.64
C ASN A 4 30.33 40.99 28.16
N ASP A 5 30.98 41.81 27.33
CA ASP A 5 30.65 41.94 25.90
C ASP A 5 31.06 40.69 25.12
N TRP A 6 32.17 40.05 25.50
CA TRP A 6 32.64 38.78 24.93
C TRP A 6 31.74 37.59 25.28
N MET A 7 31.20 37.54 26.50
CA MET A 7 30.25 36.49 26.89
C MET A 7 28.92 36.61 26.13
N ARG A 8 28.45 37.85 25.92
CA ARG A 8 27.25 38.14 25.13
C ARG A 8 27.44 37.79 23.65
N PHE A 9 28.61 38.07 23.10
CA PHE A 9 28.97 37.66 21.74
C PHE A 9 29.04 36.14 21.59
N GLY A 10 29.65 35.44 22.56
CA GLY A 10 29.70 33.97 22.55
C GLY A 10 28.31 33.31 22.63
N ALA A 11 27.42 33.83 23.49
CA ALA A 11 26.07 33.31 23.63
C ALA A 11 25.21 33.53 22.36
N THR A 12 25.34 34.69 21.72
CA THR A 12 24.62 34.99 20.45
C THR A 12 25.12 34.13 19.30
N MET A 13 26.44 33.89 19.21
CA MET A 13 26.97 32.96 18.21
C MET A 13 26.50 31.52 18.47
N ALA A 14 26.52 31.06 19.71
CA ALA A 14 26.04 29.72 20.07
C ALA A 14 24.56 29.53 19.73
N ALA A 15 23.72 30.53 20.00
CA ALA A 15 22.31 30.52 19.63
C ALA A 15 22.10 30.48 18.11
N LEU A 16 22.86 31.24 17.33
CA LEU A 16 22.82 31.21 15.87
C LEU A 16 23.19 29.82 15.32
N PHE A 17 24.26 29.22 15.85
CA PHE A 17 24.67 27.87 15.46
C PHE A 17 23.66 26.81 15.91
N ALA A 18 23.02 26.99 17.07
CA ALA A 18 21.94 26.12 17.53
C ALA A 18 20.71 26.24 16.63
N ALA A 19 20.34 27.45 16.19
CA ALA A 19 19.23 27.70 15.27
C ALA A 19 19.49 27.10 13.87
N ILE A 20 20.70 27.26 13.33
CA ILE A 20 21.12 26.62 12.08
C ILE A 20 21.14 25.09 12.24
N GLY A 21 21.63 24.58 13.37
CA GLY A 21 21.62 23.16 13.72
C GLY A 21 20.19 22.59 13.87
N LEU A 22 19.23 23.40 14.34
CA LEU A 22 17.81 23.05 14.45
C LEU A 22 17.11 23.01 13.09
N LEU A 23 17.57 23.82 12.13
CA LEU A 23 17.04 23.85 10.76
C LEU A 23 17.72 22.83 9.83
N TYR A 24 18.92 22.34 10.17
CA TYR A 24 19.65 21.32 9.41
C TYR A 24 18.85 20.04 9.12
N PRO A 25 18.06 19.47 10.05
CA PRO A 25 17.23 18.29 9.79
C PRO A 25 16.10 18.53 8.78
N PHE A 26 15.75 19.80 8.52
CA PHE A 26 14.67 20.19 7.61
C PHE A 26 15.21 20.60 6.23
N TRP A 27 16.52 20.47 6.00
CA TRP A 27 17.16 20.82 4.73
C TRP A 27 17.74 19.57 4.04
N PRO A 28 17.35 19.27 2.78
CA PRO A 28 16.45 20.04 1.91
C PRO A 28 14.96 19.77 2.21
N LEU A 29 14.15 20.84 2.20
CA LEU A 29 12.70 20.78 2.47
C LEU A 29 11.93 19.82 1.54
N SER A 30 12.49 19.48 0.38
CA SER A 30 11.92 18.54 -0.60
C SER A 30 11.73 17.13 -0.05
N ASP A 31 12.55 16.73 0.92
CA ASP A 31 12.60 15.35 1.40
C ASP A 31 11.70 15.16 2.64
N VAL A 32 11.35 16.26 3.32
CA VAL A 32 10.56 16.26 4.56
C VAL A 32 9.07 16.55 4.30
N VAL A 33 8.75 17.34 3.28
CA VAL A 33 7.37 17.70 2.93
C VAL A 33 6.94 16.94 1.68
N LYS A 34 6.03 15.97 1.86
CA LYS A 34 5.45 15.22 0.73
C LYS A 34 4.52 16.14 -0.07
N LEU A 35 4.94 16.52 -1.27
CA LEU A 35 4.23 17.47 -2.12
C LEU A 35 3.01 16.80 -2.79
N GLY A 36 1.93 17.56 -2.97
CA GLY A 36 0.77 17.13 -3.75
C GLY A 36 0.96 17.35 -5.26
N LEU A 37 -0.03 16.90 -6.05
CA LEU A 37 -0.05 17.10 -7.51
C LEU A 37 0.14 18.57 -7.92
N ASP A 38 -0.40 19.50 -7.11
CA ASP A 38 -0.34 20.93 -7.39
C ASP A 38 1.07 21.51 -7.33
N LEU A 39 1.99 20.86 -6.60
CA LEU A 39 3.35 21.35 -6.34
C LEU A 39 4.43 20.56 -7.09
N GLN A 40 4.25 19.25 -7.28
CA GLN A 40 5.26 18.39 -7.93
C GLN A 40 4.81 17.88 -9.30
N GLY A 41 3.54 18.08 -9.68
CA GLY A 41 2.96 17.44 -10.86
C GLY A 41 2.80 15.93 -10.67
N GLY A 42 2.38 15.23 -11.71
CA GLY A 42 2.17 13.79 -11.65
C GLY A 42 1.31 13.27 -12.79
N VAL A 43 0.76 12.08 -12.59
CA VAL A 43 -0.12 11.41 -13.56
C VAL A 43 -1.56 11.49 -13.08
N ARG A 44 -2.49 11.77 -14.01
CA ARG A 44 -3.92 11.60 -13.82
C ARG A 44 -4.43 10.48 -14.73
N LEU A 45 -5.00 9.44 -14.12
CA LEU A 45 -5.64 8.32 -14.79
C LEU A 45 -7.16 8.40 -14.59
N VAL A 46 -7.91 8.12 -15.64
CA VAL A 46 -9.35 7.88 -15.59
C VAL A 46 -9.61 6.45 -16.02
N LEU A 47 -10.05 5.63 -15.07
CA LEU A 47 -10.37 4.23 -15.25
C LEU A 47 -11.89 4.07 -15.35
N GLN A 48 -12.37 3.20 -16.21
CA GLN A 48 -13.77 2.83 -16.36
C GLN A 48 -13.96 1.38 -15.95
N ALA A 49 -14.96 1.12 -15.12
CA ALA A 49 -15.32 -0.22 -14.72
C ALA A 49 -16.29 -0.83 -15.75
N GLU A 50 -15.85 -1.85 -16.46
CA GLU A 50 -16.68 -2.49 -17.49
C GLU A 50 -17.94 -3.14 -16.90
N GLY A 51 -19.08 -3.04 -17.58
CA GLY A 51 -20.34 -3.67 -17.16
C GLY A 51 -21.02 -3.04 -15.93
N VAL A 52 -20.42 -2.02 -15.31
CA VAL A 52 -20.98 -1.33 -14.14
C VAL A 52 -22.10 -0.35 -14.53
N ALA A 53 -22.05 0.21 -15.74
CA ALA A 53 -23.07 1.14 -16.25
C ALA A 53 -24.48 0.50 -16.33
N GLU A 54 -24.56 -0.81 -16.56
CA GLU A 54 -25.84 -1.54 -16.70
C GLU A 54 -26.45 -1.98 -15.36
N MET A 55 -25.73 -1.81 -14.25
CA MET A 55 -26.18 -2.20 -12.91
C MET A 55 -27.19 -1.21 -12.33
N GLU A 56 -28.00 -1.67 -11.37
CA GLU A 56 -28.88 -0.81 -10.58
C GLU A 56 -28.06 0.22 -9.77
N GLU A 57 -28.56 1.46 -9.61
CA GLU A 57 -27.84 2.57 -8.95
C GLU A 57 -27.23 2.21 -7.59
N ALA A 58 -27.97 1.48 -6.74
CA ALA A 58 -27.50 1.09 -5.42
C ALA A 58 -26.33 0.09 -5.49
N GLN A 59 -26.46 -0.92 -6.38
CA GLN A 59 -25.40 -1.92 -6.62
C GLN A 59 -24.19 -1.27 -7.28
N ARG A 60 -24.41 -0.34 -8.20
CA ARG A 60 -23.36 0.40 -8.89
C ARG A 60 -22.47 1.17 -7.92
N ARG A 61 -23.07 1.92 -7.00
CA ARG A 61 -22.32 2.67 -5.98
C ARG A 61 -21.50 1.75 -5.09
N ASP A 62 -22.07 0.65 -4.60
CA ASP A 62 -21.33 -0.32 -3.79
C ASP A 62 -20.11 -0.90 -4.54
N VAL A 63 -20.28 -1.20 -5.83
CA VAL A 63 -19.18 -1.70 -6.67
C VAL A 63 -18.09 -0.64 -6.87
N VAL A 64 -18.47 0.60 -7.19
CA VAL A 64 -17.51 1.70 -7.37
C VAL A 64 -16.76 2.03 -6.08
N ASP A 65 -17.46 2.11 -4.95
CA ASP A 65 -16.86 2.35 -3.63
C ASP A 65 -15.87 1.22 -3.25
N ARG A 66 -16.19 -0.02 -3.64
CA ARG A 66 -15.30 -1.16 -3.46
C ARG A 66 -14.07 -1.06 -4.34
N ILE A 67 -14.21 -0.66 -5.61
CA ILE A 67 -13.06 -0.42 -6.51
C ILE A 67 -12.14 0.64 -5.90
N VAL A 68 -12.70 1.77 -5.45
CA VAL A 68 -11.93 2.85 -4.81
C VAL A 68 -11.15 2.33 -3.60
N THR A 69 -11.81 1.55 -2.73
CA THR A 69 -11.16 0.95 -1.55
C THR A 69 -9.98 0.06 -1.94
N ILE A 70 -10.12 -0.74 -2.99
CA ILE A 70 -9.08 -1.66 -3.46
C ILE A 70 -7.91 -0.91 -4.08
N LEU A 71 -8.18 0.09 -4.91
CA LEU A 71 -7.12 0.92 -5.50
C LEU A 71 -6.34 1.66 -4.41
N GLN A 72 -7.00 2.11 -3.34
CA GLN A 72 -6.34 2.77 -2.21
C GLN A 72 -5.36 1.83 -1.51
N GLN A 73 -5.75 0.58 -1.26
CA GLN A 73 -4.87 -0.41 -0.62
C GLN A 73 -3.67 -0.76 -1.49
N ARG A 74 -3.85 -0.89 -2.81
CA ARG A 74 -2.73 -1.15 -3.73
C ARG A 74 -1.71 -0.04 -3.66
N VAL A 75 -2.18 1.19 -3.77
CA VAL A 75 -1.34 2.39 -3.64
C VAL A 75 -0.56 2.39 -2.32
N ASP A 76 -1.24 2.11 -1.21
CA ASP A 76 -0.61 2.08 0.11
C ASP A 76 0.47 0.98 0.18
N GLN A 77 0.22 -0.20 -0.40
CA GLN A 77 1.17 -1.32 -0.48
C GLN A 77 2.39 -1.01 -1.33
N TYR A 78 2.22 -0.29 -2.44
CA TYR A 78 3.33 0.20 -3.27
C TYR A 78 4.08 1.39 -2.63
N GLY A 79 3.64 1.86 -1.47
CA GLY A 79 4.25 3.00 -0.77
C GLY A 79 4.06 4.33 -1.51
N LEU A 80 3.09 4.40 -2.42
CA LEU A 80 2.80 5.60 -3.19
C LEU A 80 2.15 6.64 -2.27
N ALA A 81 2.85 7.75 -2.03
CA ALA A 81 2.37 8.80 -1.14
C ALA A 81 1.35 9.72 -1.82
N ASN A 82 0.37 10.19 -1.04
CA ASN A 82 -0.57 11.26 -1.41
C ASN A 82 -1.37 11.00 -2.70
N VAL A 83 -1.60 9.74 -3.06
CA VAL A 83 -2.45 9.41 -4.21
C VAL A 83 -3.90 9.71 -3.86
N GLU A 84 -4.59 10.41 -4.77
CA GLU A 84 -6.00 10.75 -4.62
C GLU A 84 -6.82 9.84 -5.53
N ILE A 85 -7.70 9.03 -4.95
CA ILE A 85 -8.60 8.14 -5.68
C ILE A 85 -10.03 8.56 -5.38
N ARG A 86 -10.81 8.87 -6.43
CA ARG A 86 -12.19 9.33 -6.28
C ARG A 86 -13.08 8.80 -7.40
N PRO A 87 -14.35 8.49 -7.12
CA PRO A 87 -15.32 8.18 -8.17
C PRO A 87 -15.55 9.41 -9.07
N LEU A 88 -15.65 9.18 -10.38
CA LEU A 88 -15.90 10.17 -11.41
C LEU A 88 -17.13 9.77 -12.24
N GLY A 89 -18.28 10.39 -12.00
CA GLY A 89 -19.52 10.03 -12.68
C GLY A 89 -20.14 8.74 -12.11
N GLN A 90 -20.60 7.84 -12.98
CA GLN A 90 -21.37 6.64 -12.57
C GLN A 90 -20.53 5.36 -12.54
N ASP A 91 -19.54 5.24 -13.42
CA ASP A 91 -18.79 4.01 -13.68
C ASP A 91 -17.28 4.25 -13.82
N ARG A 92 -16.82 5.49 -13.60
CA ARG A 92 -15.41 5.85 -13.74
C ARG A 92 -14.79 6.20 -12.40
N ILE A 93 -13.49 6.00 -12.32
CA ILE A 93 -12.68 6.28 -11.15
C ILE A 93 -11.50 7.13 -11.62
N GLU A 94 -11.32 8.28 -10.98
CA GLU A 94 -10.17 9.15 -11.16
C GLU A 94 -9.09 8.77 -10.15
N VAL A 95 -7.86 8.58 -10.64
CA VAL A 95 -6.67 8.28 -9.82
C VAL A 95 -5.60 9.32 -10.15
N LYS A 96 -5.15 10.08 -9.15
CA LYS A 96 -4.07 11.07 -9.30
C LYS A 96 -2.86 10.63 -8.49
N ILE A 97 -1.73 10.47 -9.15
CA ILE A 97 -0.51 9.93 -8.57
C ILE A 97 0.57 11.02 -8.63
N PRO A 98 0.84 11.71 -7.51
CA PRO A 98 1.88 12.74 -7.46
C PRO A 98 3.27 12.17 -7.75
N GLY A 99 4.09 12.93 -8.46
CA GLY A 99 5.49 12.58 -8.73
C GLY A 99 5.71 11.47 -9.78
N ALA A 100 4.66 10.78 -10.23
CA ALA A 100 4.74 9.85 -11.35
C ALA A 100 5.01 10.62 -12.67
N GLN A 101 5.91 10.09 -13.50
CA GLN A 101 6.32 10.73 -14.76
C GLN A 101 5.74 10.05 -16.00
N ASP A 102 5.55 8.73 -15.93
CA ASP A 102 4.99 7.91 -17.01
C ASP A 102 3.60 7.37 -16.61
N PRO A 103 2.54 7.74 -17.35
CA PRO A 103 1.22 7.19 -17.11
C PRO A 103 1.11 5.68 -17.28
N GLU A 104 1.87 5.08 -18.19
CA GLU A 104 1.81 3.63 -18.41
C GLU A 104 2.48 2.85 -17.29
N GLU A 105 3.62 3.33 -16.78
CA GLU A 105 4.25 2.76 -15.59
C GLU A 105 3.33 2.87 -14.37
N ALA A 106 2.75 4.06 -14.16
CA ALA A 106 1.83 4.31 -13.05
C ALA A 106 0.56 3.43 -13.14
N ARG A 107 0.08 3.18 -14.37
CA ARG A 107 -1.00 2.22 -14.60
C ARG A 107 -0.57 0.78 -14.33
N GLN A 108 0.64 0.37 -14.68
CA GLN A 108 1.10 -0.99 -14.37
C GLN A 108 1.21 -1.22 -12.87
N LEU A 109 1.58 -0.20 -12.09
CA LEU A 109 1.62 -0.27 -10.63
C LEU A 109 0.22 -0.43 -10.02
N ILE A 110 -0.76 0.35 -10.48
CA ILE A 110 -2.11 0.36 -9.87
C ILE A 110 -3.07 -0.65 -10.51
N GLY A 111 -2.87 -0.92 -11.80
CA GLY A 111 -3.76 -1.67 -12.70
C GLY A 111 -3.42 -3.14 -12.83
N ARG A 112 -2.37 -3.67 -12.18
CA ARG A 112 -2.31 -5.11 -11.92
C ARG A 112 -3.48 -5.46 -11.02
N THR A 113 -4.46 -6.20 -11.55
CA THR A 113 -5.60 -6.71 -10.80
C THR A 113 -5.11 -7.44 -9.55
N ALA A 114 -5.83 -7.28 -8.44
CA ALA A 114 -5.63 -7.97 -7.17
C ALA A 114 -5.69 -9.48 -7.43
N LEU A 115 -4.56 -10.07 -7.79
CA LEU A 115 -4.52 -11.45 -8.21
C LEU A 115 -4.28 -12.25 -6.94
N LEU A 116 -5.38 -12.71 -6.36
CA LEU A 116 -5.29 -13.78 -5.40
C LEU A 116 -4.75 -15.00 -6.13
N GLU A 117 -3.63 -15.53 -5.66
CA GLU A 117 -2.99 -16.71 -6.22
C GLU A 117 -2.72 -17.72 -5.12
N PHE A 118 -2.94 -18.97 -5.47
CA PHE A 118 -2.55 -20.11 -4.65
C PHE A 118 -1.38 -20.78 -5.34
N ARG A 119 -0.19 -20.66 -4.74
CA ARG A 119 1.05 -21.23 -5.29
C ARG A 119 1.64 -22.24 -4.31
N LYS A 120 2.27 -23.29 -4.82
CA LYS A 120 3.00 -24.23 -3.97
C LYS A 120 4.27 -23.56 -3.44
N VAL A 121 4.52 -23.73 -2.16
CA VAL A 121 5.80 -23.34 -1.55
C VAL A 121 6.80 -24.47 -1.73
N ILE A 122 7.99 -24.11 -2.20
CA ILE A 122 9.13 -25.01 -2.34
C ILE A 122 10.01 -24.96 -1.10
N ASP A 123 10.28 -23.75 -0.60
CA ASP A 123 11.09 -23.52 0.59
C ASP A 123 10.72 -22.20 1.29
N SER A 124 11.13 -22.02 2.55
CA SER A 124 10.93 -20.76 3.29
C SER A 124 12.08 -20.47 4.26
N ALA A 125 12.51 -19.21 4.31
CA ALA A 125 13.62 -18.76 5.15
C ALA A 125 13.33 -17.39 5.78
N GLU A 126 14.11 -17.00 6.79
CA GLU A 126 14.02 -15.65 7.39
C GLU A 126 14.73 -14.60 6.51
N ASN A 127 15.78 -15.01 5.80
CA ASN A 127 16.53 -14.16 4.87
C ASN A 127 16.31 -14.64 3.42
N PRO A 128 16.03 -13.75 2.45
CA PRO A 128 15.86 -14.14 1.05
C PRO A 128 17.12 -14.77 0.45
N ASP A 129 18.32 -14.42 0.93
CA ASP A 129 19.59 -14.94 0.38
C ASP A 129 19.80 -16.43 0.67
N ASP A 130 19.07 -16.99 1.65
CA ASP A 130 19.11 -18.41 1.98
C ASP A 130 18.25 -19.25 1.02
N LEU A 131 17.42 -18.60 0.19
CA LEU A 131 16.53 -19.28 -0.76
C LEU A 131 17.19 -19.41 -2.13
N VAL A 132 17.33 -20.65 -2.60
CA VAL A 132 17.93 -20.95 -3.90
C VAL A 132 16.84 -21.30 -4.91
N ARG A 133 16.76 -20.52 -5.99
CA ARG A 133 15.89 -20.84 -7.13
C ARG A 133 16.50 -22.01 -7.90
N THR A 134 15.76 -23.10 -7.99
CA THR A 134 16.11 -24.29 -8.79
C THR A 134 15.60 -24.15 -10.23
N GLU A 135 14.48 -23.45 -10.42
CA GLU A 135 13.84 -23.27 -11.73
C GLU A 135 13.70 -21.78 -12.08
N PRO A 136 13.80 -21.39 -13.37
CA PRO A 136 13.69 -19.99 -13.80
C PRO A 136 12.33 -19.35 -13.50
N THR A 137 11.29 -20.16 -13.39
CA THR A 137 9.92 -19.70 -13.11
C THR A 137 9.67 -19.44 -11.63
N GLN A 138 10.54 -19.92 -10.73
CA GLN A 138 10.35 -19.73 -9.29
C GLN A 138 10.55 -18.29 -8.86
N GLU A 139 9.76 -17.88 -7.87
CA GLU A 139 9.74 -16.52 -7.36
C GLU A 139 9.95 -16.53 -5.84
N ILE A 140 10.66 -15.52 -5.33
CA ILE A 140 10.85 -15.32 -3.89
C ILE A 140 9.93 -14.18 -3.48
N LEU A 141 8.97 -14.48 -2.60
CA LEU A 141 7.98 -13.52 -2.12
C LEU A 141 8.13 -13.31 -0.62
N ALA A 142 7.93 -12.06 -0.18
CA ALA A 142 7.93 -11.74 1.24
C ALA A 142 6.60 -12.09 1.89
N SER A 143 6.66 -12.51 3.16
CA SER A 143 5.50 -12.58 4.04
C SER A 143 4.93 -11.18 4.29
N HIS A 144 3.62 -11.06 4.44
CA HIS A 144 2.92 -9.80 4.76
C HIS A 144 3.46 -9.14 6.04
N ASP A 145 3.85 -9.95 7.04
CA ASP A 145 4.43 -9.45 8.29
C ASP A 145 5.94 -9.15 8.21
N GLY A 146 6.55 -9.35 7.04
CA GLY A 146 7.98 -9.16 6.79
C GLY A 146 8.90 -10.12 7.55
N SER A 147 8.34 -11.14 8.23
CA SER A 147 9.13 -12.01 9.11
C SER A 147 9.93 -13.08 8.36
N ARG A 148 9.48 -13.45 7.16
CA ARG A 148 10.01 -14.56 6.36
C ARG A 148 9.80 -14.31 4.87
N TYR A 149 10.50 -15.11 4.08
CA TYR A 149 10.41 -15.19 2.64
C TYR A 149 10.05 -16.61 2.24
N TYR A 150 9.28 -16.73 1.17
CA TYR A 150 8.84 -18.00 0.60
C TYR A 150 9.33 -18.10 -0.83
N LEU A 151 9.98 -19.21 -1.15
CA LEU A 151 10.24 -19.62 -2.52
C LEU A 151 9.00 -20.36 -3.03
N VAL A 152 8.35 -19.82 -4.05
CA VAL A 152 7.12 -20.38 -4.62
C VAL A 152 7.31 -20.77 -6.08
N GLU A 153 6.50 -21.71 -6.56
CA GLU A 153 6.40 -22.01 -7.98
C GLU A 153 5.91 -20.78 -8.77
N GLY A 154 6.30 -20.66 -10.05
CA GLY A 154 5.90 -19.52 -10.88
C GLY A 154 4.45 -19.57 -11.33
N GLU A 155 3.93 -20.76 -11.63
CA GLU A 155 2.57 -20.94 -12.12
C GLU A 155 1.58 -21.04 -10.94
N PRO A 156 0.50 -20.24 -10.93
CA PRO A 156 -0.54 -20.37 -9.91
C PRO A 156 -1.33 -21.66 -10.12
N LEU A 157 -1.51 -22.43 -9.05
CA LEU A 157 -2.34 -23.64 -9.04
C LEU A 157 -3.82 -23.27 -9.16
N VAL A 158 -4.20 -22.17 -8.50
CA VAL A 158 -5.55 -21.61 -8.50
C VAL A 158 -5.45 -20.09 -8.38
N THR A 159 -6.38 -19.35 -8.98
CA THR A 159 -6.47 -17.88 -8.96
C THR A 159 -7.78 -17.41 -8.33
N GLY A 160 -7.91 -16.13 -7.98
CA GLY A 160 -9.06 -15.56 -7.26
C GLY A 160 -10.44 -15.70 -7.91
N ASP A 161 -10.53 -16.07 -9.20
CA ASP A 161 -11.78 -16.35 -9.93
C ASP A 161 -12.58 -17.50 -9.29
N VAL A 162 -11.94 -18.31 -8.47
CA VAL A 162 -12.55 -19.47 -7.81
C VAL A 162 -13.32 -19.16 -6.54
N LEU A 163 -13.24 -17.93 -6.01
CA LEU A 163 -13.91 -17.55 -4.78
C LEU A 163 -15.33 -17.03 -5.03
N ASP A 164 -16.23 -17.36 -4.12
CA ASP A 164 -17.59 -16.82 -4.03
C ASP A 164 -17.72 -15.81 -2.88
N ASN A 165 -17.00 -16.05 -1.77
CA ASN A 165 -17.09 -15.24 -0.58
C ASN A 165 -15.79 -15.21 0.22
N ALA A 166 -15.63 -14.16 1.02
CA ALA A 166 -14.60 -14.08 2.05
C ALA A 166 -15.18 -13.34 3.27
N GLN A 167 -15.01 -13.91 4.47
CA GLN A 167 -15.60 -13.38 5.70
C GLN A 167 -14.58 -13.35 6.83
N VAL A 168 -14.53 -12.24 7.57
CA VAL A 168 -13.77 -12.17 8.81
C VAL A 168 -14.50 -12.93 9.90
N ARG A 169 -13.78 -13.80 10.60
CA ARG A 169 -14.27 -14.55 11.75
C ARG A 169 -13.28 -14.44 12.90
N THR A 170 -13.79 -14.59 14.11
CA THR A 170 -12.98 -14.68 15.31
C THR A 170 -12.76 -16.15 15.64
N SER A 171 -11.51 -16.53 15.86
CA SER A 171 -11.17 -17.87 16.33
C SER A 171 -11.71 -18.08 17.74
N THR A 172 -12.47 -19.16 17.90
CA THR A 172 -12.93 -19.65 19.20
C THR A 172 -11.95 -20.66 19.80
N ASP A 173 -10.88 -21.02 19.08
CA ASP A 173 -9.85 -21.95 19.57
C ASP A 173 -8.95 -21.23 20.59
N PRO A 174 -8.91 -21.67 21.86
CA PRO A 174 -8.04 -21.09 22.88
C PRO A 174 -6.54 -21.16 22.55
N ARG A 175 -6.13 -22.08 21.66
CA ARG A 175 -4.73 -22.25 21.25
C ARG A 175 -4.29 -21.25 20.20
N ASN A 176 -5.22 -20.75 19.40
CA ASN A 176 -4.97 -19.78 18.33
C ASN A 176 -6.02 -18.66 18.41
N PRO A 177 -5.99 -17.82 19.46
CA PRO A 177 -6.89 -16.68 19.57
C PRO A 177 -6.54 -15.64 18.49
N GLY A 178 -7.55 -15.06 17.85
CA GLY A 178 -7.33 -14.03 16.84
C GLY A 178 -8.41 -13.96 15.77
N LEU A 179 -8.20 -13.08 14.80
CA LEU A 179 -9.04 -12.97 13.61
C LEU A 179 -8.46 -13.84 12.50
N TYR A 180 -9.34 -14.47 11.73
CA TYR A 180 -8.98 -15.15 10.49
C TYR A 180 -10.01 -14.82 9.41
N ILE A 181 -9.63 -14.96 8.15
CA ILE A 181 -10.53 -14.75 7.02
C ILE A 181 -10.90 -16.11 6.47
N ALA A 182 -12.18 -16.48 6.58
CA ALA A 182 -12.72 -17.69 5.98
C ALA A 182 -13.01 -17.43 4.51
N LEU A 183 -12.44 -18.26 3.63
CA LEU A 183 -12.69 -18.21 2.19
C LEU A 183 -13.74 -19.25 1.83
N GLU A 184 -14.63 -18.87 0.92
CA GLU A 184 -15.66 -19.76 0.38
C GLU A 184 -15.48 -19.84 -1.14
N PHE A 185 -15.22 -21.05 -1.62
CA PHE A 185 -15.07 -21.31 -3.04
C PHE A 185 -16.43 -21.39 -3.73
N ASN A 186 -16.49 -20.93 -4.99
CA ASN A 186 -17.60 -21.29 -5.87
C ASN A 186 -17.48 -22.76 -6.29
N ARG A 187 -18.52 -23.31 -6.94
CA ARG A 187 -18.54 -24.74 -7.31
C ARG A 187 -17.33 -25.16 -8.17
N GLN A 188 -17.06 -24.42 -9.24
CA GLN A 188 -15.92 -24.71 -10.14
C GLN A 188 -14.60 -24.60 -9.38
N GLY A 189 -14.50 -23.61 -8.51
CA GLY A 189 -13.38 -23.35 -7.65
C GLY A 189 -13.08 -24.48 -6.67
N ALA A 190 -14.10 -24.95 -5.96
CA ALA A 190 -13.99 -26.06 -5.02
C ALA A 190 -13.59 -27.37 -5.73
N GLU A 191 -14.08 -27.60 -6.96
CA GLU A 191 -13.68 -28.74 -7.79
C GLU A 191 -12.21 -28.66 -8.21
N ARG A 192 -11.74 -27.50 -8.69
CA ARG A 192 -10.32 -27.27 -9.03
C ARG A 192 -9.43 -27.41 -7.80
N PHE A 193 -9.82 -26.77 -6.69
CA PHE A 193 -9.04 -26.78 -5.46
C PHE A 193 -8.94 -28.18 -4.85
N ALA A 194 -10.02 -28.97 -4.89
CA ALA A 194 -9.96 -30.38 -4.49
C ALA A 194 -8.99 -31.21 -5.37
N GLN A 195 -8.88 -30.92 -6.67
CA GLN A 195 -7.88 -31.57 -7.53
C GLN A 195 -6.45 -31.20 -7.14
N VAL A 196 -6.22 -29.92 -6.81
CA VAL A 196 -4.92 -29.44 -6.32
C VAL A 196 -4.54 -30.14 -5.02
N LEU A 197 -5.43 -30.17 -4.03
CA LEU A 197 -5.20 -30.84 -2.74
C LEU A 197 -4.93 -32.35 -2.88
N ARG A 198 -5.50 -33.00 -3.89
CA ARG A 198 -5.22 -34.43 -4.18
C ARG A 198 -3.80 -34.66 -4.70
N ARG A 199 -3.25 -33.69 -5.44
CA ARG A 199 -1.89 -33.76 -5.99
C ARG A 199 -0.83 -33.40 -4.95
N LEU A 200 -1.17 -32.53 -4.01
CA LEU A 200 -0.27 -32.16 -2.92
C LEU A 200 -0.10 -33.29 -1.88
N GLN A 201 1.05 -33.30 -1.24
CA GLN A 201 1.38 -34.20 -0.14
C GLN A 201 1.09 -33.53 1.21
N VAL A 202 0.88 -34.35 2.24
CA VAL A 202 0.69 -33.84 3.60
C VAL A 202 1.99 -33.16 4.07
N GLY A 203 1.87 -31.97 4.64
CA GLY A 203 3.01 -31.14 5.04
C GLY A 203 3.49 -30.16 3.97
N GLU A 204 3.12 -30.33 2.70
CA GLU A 204 3.42 -29.32 1.68
C GLU A 204 2.64 -28.03 1.97
N GLN A 205 3.28 -26.88 1.78
CA GLN A 205 2.67 -25.59 2.06
C GLN A 205 2.04 -25.00 0.79
N LEU A 206 0.85 -24.43 0.97
CA LEU A 206 0.17 -23.69 -0.09
C LEU A 206 0.15 -22.21 0.27
N ALA A 207 0.96 -21.41 -0.42
CA ALA A 207 0.99 -19.97 -0.23
C ALA A 207 -0.28 -19.33 -0.80
N ILE A 208 -0.92 -18.51 0.03
CA ILE A 208 -2.01 -17.61 -0.35
C ILE A 208 -1.39 -16.24 -0.58
N ILE A 209 -1.28 -15.87 -1.84
CA ILE A 209 -0.58 -14.67 -2.29
C ILE A 209 -1.61 -13.66 -2.77
N LEU A 210 -1.42 -12.41 -2.37
CA LEU A 210 -2.17 -11.29 -2.90
C LEU A 210 -1.17 -10.23 -3.36
N ASP A 211 -1.20 -9.89 -4.64
CA ASP A 211 -0.35 -8.87 -5.24
C ASP A 211 1.15 -9.06 -4.93
N GLY A 212 1.62 -10.31 -5.03
CA GLY A 212 3.02 -10.68 -4.80
C GLY A 212 3.43 -10.75 -3.32
N VAL A 213 2.50 -10.63 -2.38
CA VAL A 213 2.77 -10.75 -0.94
C VAL A 213 2.10 -12.00 -0.39
N VAL A 214 2.85 -12.80 0.38
CA VAL A 214 2.34 -14.02 1.01
C VAL A 214 1.63 -13.65 2.31
N TYR A 215 0.31 -13.81 2.35
CA TYR A 215 -0.48 -13.54 3.56
C TYR A 215 -0.47 -14.72 4.53
N SER A 216 -0.50 -15.94 4.00
CA SER A 216 -0.42 -17.16 4.80
C SER A 216 0.05 -18.31 3.93
N ALA A 217 0.78 -19.26 4.51
CA ALA A 217 1.24 -20.47 3.82
C ALA A 217 0.91 -21.72 4.66
N PRO A 218 -0.38 -22.05 4.85
CA PRO A 218 -0.78 -23.23 5.62
C PRO A 218 -0.22 -24.52 5.00
N ALA A 219 0.23 -25.42 5.86
CA ALA A 219 0.59 -26.78 5.45
C ALA A 219 -0.68 -27.61 5.18
N VAL A 220 -0.66 -28.41 4.12
CA VAL A 220 -1.73 -29.34 3.79
C VAL A 220 -1.81 -30.40 4.89
N SER A 221 -2.95 -30.48 5.57
CA SER A 221 -3.21 -31.48 6.61
C SER A 221 -3.81 -32.77 6.03
N GLU A 222 -3.74 -33.85 6.81
CA GLU A 222 -4.45 -35.10 6.49
C GLU A 222 -5.96 -34.86 6.33
N SER A 223 -6.55 -34.07 7.22
CA SER A 223 -7.97 -33.72 7.17
C SER A 223 -8.36 -32.96 5.88
N ALA A 224 -7.49 -32.11 5.37
CA ALA A 224 -7.70 -31.41 4.10
C ALA A 224 -7.64 -32.39 2.91
N LYS A 225 -6.72 -33.36 2.94
CA LYS A 225 -6.66 -34.42 1.91
C LYS A 225 -7.89 -35.31 1.94
N GLU A 226 -8.33 -35.74 3.13
CA GLU A 226 -9.54 -36.55 3.29
C GLU A 226 -10.79 -35.79 2.81
N ALA A 227 -10.91 -34.50 3.13
CA ALA A 227 -11.97 -33.64 2.61
C ALA A 227 -11.94 -33.60 1.07
N ALA A 228 -10.75 -33.43 0.47
CA ALA A 228 -10.59 -33.44 -0.99
C ALA A 228 -10.96 -34.79 -1.62
N GLN A 229 -10.76 -35.92 -0.93
CA GLN A 229 -11.21 -37.24 -1.40
C GLN A 229 -12.73 -37.40 -1.33
N ARG A 230 -13.36 -36.91 -0.26
CA ARG A 230 -14.83 -36.95 -0.07
C ARG A 230 -15.59 -36.07 -1.06
N GLY A 231 -14.95 -35.05 -1.62
CA GLY A 231 -15.44 -34.28 -2.76
C GLY A 231 -15.39 -32.78 -2.55
N TRP A 232 -15.75 -32.01 -3.59
CA TRP A 232 -15.62 -30.55 -3.59
C TRP A 232 -16.40 -29.85 -2.47
N ARG A 233 -17.53 -30.40 -2.02
CA ARG A 233 -18.38 -29.80 -0.96
C ARG A 233 -17.65 -29.67 0.37
N GLU A 234 -16.84 -30.66 0.72
CA GLU A 234 -16.07 -30.65 1.98
C GLU A 234 -14.91 -29.65 1.93
N VAL A 235 -14.47 -29.30 0.73
CA VAL A 235 -13.34 -28.38 0.49
C VAL A 235 -13.82 -26.93 0.36
N GLN A 236 -15.11 -26.71 0.08
CA GLN A 236 -15.69 -25.42 -0.28
C GLN A 236 -15.41 -24.30 0.74
N SER A 237 -15.34 -24.61 2.02
CA SER A 237 -15.09 -23.66 3.11
C SER A 237 -13.89 -24.05 3.98
N SER A 238 -12.99 -24.88 3.44
CA SER A 238 -11.86 -25.45 4.19
C SER A 238 -10.68 -24.48 4.37
N LEU A 239 -10.61 -23.41 3.57
CA LEU A 239 -9.44 -22.54 3.52
C LEU A 239 -9.65 -21.28 4.35
N THR A 240 -8.68 -21.00 5.20
CA THR A 240 -8.64 -19.81 6.04
C THR A 240 -7.30 -19.08 5.86
N ILE A 241 -7.36 -17.76 5.79
CA ILE A 241 -6.17 -16.92 5.86
C ILE A 241 -5.99 -16.54 7.32
N THR A 242 -4.87 -16.96 7.89
CA THR A 242 -4.46 -16.67 9.27
C THR A 242 -3.29 -15.71 9.27
N GLY A 243 -3.24 -14.82 10.25
CA GLY A 243 -2.17 -13.84 10.37
C GLY A 243 -2.44 -12.86 11.51
N ARG A 244 -1.51 -11.95 11.73
CA ARG A 244 -1.70 -10.85 12.69
C ARG A 244 -2.41 -9.70 12.00
N PHE A 245 -3.74 -9.75 12.01
CA PHE A 245 -4.57 -8.70 11.40
C PHE A 245 -5.22 -7.82 12.45
N SER A 246 -5.31 -6.52 12.17
CA SER A 246 -6.30 -5.67 12.84
C SER A 246 -7.72 -5.97 12.31
N PHE A 247 -8.76 -5.63 13.06
CA PHE A 247 -10.14 -5.84 12.61
C PHE A 247 -10.45 -5.10 11.30
N ASN A 248 -9.97 -3.85 11.18
CA ASN A 248 -10.17 -3.05 9.97
C ASN A 248 -9.45 -3.65 8.78
N GLU A 249 -8.20 -4.06 8.95
CA GLU A 249 -7.39 -4.70 7.92
C GLU A 249 -8.00 -6.03 7.47
N ALA A 250 -8.41 -6.90 8.40
CA ALA A 250 -9.06 -8.16 8.06
C ALA A 250 -10.36 -7.93 7.29
N LYS A 251 -11.17 -6.93 7.70
CA LYS A 251 -12.42 -6.56 7.01
C LYS A 251 -12.17 -6.05 5.60
N GLN A 252 -11.14 -5.22 5.42
CA GLN A 252 -10.76 -4.71 4.11
C GLN A 252 -10.23 -5.84 3.22
N LEU A 253 -9.33 -6.68 3.73
CA LEU A 253 -8.79 -7.83 3.00
C LEU A 253 -9.91 -8.79 2.58
N ALA A 254 -10.84 -9.12 3.47
CA ALA A 254 -12.02 -9.92 3.12
C ALA A 254 -12.88 -9.25 2.03
N THR A 255 -12.96 -7.92 2.01
CA THR A 255 -13.67 -7.17 0.96
C THR A 255 -12.96 -7.31 -0.39
N VAL A 256 -11.62 -7.22 -0.41
CA VAL A 256 -10.81 -7.45 -1.63
C VAL A 256 -10.99 -8.88 -2.14
N LEU A 257 -10.88 -9.88 -1.26
CA LEU A 257 -10.96 -11.29 -1.64
C LEU A 257 -12.36 -11.71 -2.09
N LYS A 258 -13.41 -11.19 -1.44
CA LYS A 258 -14.81 -11.38 -1.87
C LYS A 258 -15.05 -10.80 -3.26
N SER A 259 -14.29 -9.77 -3.62
CA SER A 259 -14.40 -9.11 -4.92
C SER A 259 -13.63 -9.82 -6.03
N GLY A 260 -13.39 -11.14 -5.97
CA GLY A 260 -12.77 -11.96 -7.04
C GLY A 260 -13.39 -11.81 -8.45
N LYS A 261 -14.38 -10.93 -8.61
CA LYS A 261 -14.96 -10.40 -9.84
C LYS A 261 -15.09 -8.87 -9.80
N LEU A 262 -14.03 -8.13 -9.45
CA LEU A 262 -14.01 -6.73 -9.82
C LEU A 262 -14.06 -6.69 -11.34
N PRO A 263 -15.00 -5.93 -11.93
CA PRO A 263 -15.01 -5.75 -13.37
C PRO A 263 -13.65 -5.22 -13.83
N PRO A 264 -13.15 -5.69 -14.98
CA PRO A 264 -11.91 -5.16 -15.53
C PRO A 264 -12.02 -3.64 -15.65
N LEU A 265 -10.93 -2.97 -15.28
CA LEU A 265 -10.83 -1.53 -15.36
C LEU A 265 -10.16 -1.17 -16.69
N GLU A 266 -10.93 -0.61 -17.61
CA GLU A 266 -10.41 -0.06 -18.86
C GLU A 266 -9.90 1.36 -18.62
N GLN A 267 -8.72 1.68 -19.15
CA GLN A 267 -8.19 3.04 -19.08
C GLN A 267 -8.82 3.88 -20.20
N LEU A 268 -9.66 4.84 -19.83
CA LEU A 268 -10.22 5.78 -20.79
C LEU A 268 -9.26 6.92 -21.12
N ARG A 269 -8.48 7.37 -20.13
CA ARG A 269 -7.63 8.54 -20.28
C ARG A 269 -6.44 8.49 -19.34
N ALA A 270 -5.27 8.84 -19.88
CA ALA A 270 -4.06 9.10 -19.13
C ALA A 270 -3.49 10.44 -19.58
N ASP A 271 -3.36 11.37 -18.64
CA ASP A 271 -2.71 12.64 -18.90
C ASP A 271 -1.61 12.86 -17.87
N ASN A 272 -0.48 13.39 -18.34
CA ASN A 272 0.51 13.99 -17.47
C ASN A 272 0.03 15.37 -17.05
N VAL A 273 -0.06 15.59 -15.75
CA VAL A 273 -0.47 16.87 -15.17
C VAL A 273 0.78 17.55 -14.62
N GLY A 274 1.15 18.66 -15.23
CA GLY A 274 2.22 19.51 -14.71
C GLY A 274 1.85 20.12 -13.35
N PRO A 275 2.83 20.57 -12.54
CA PRO A 275 2.56 21.30 -11.32
C PRO A 275 1.68 22.53 -11.61
N LEU A 276 0.55 22.69 -10.91
CA LEU A 276 -0.32 23.87 -11.03
C LEU A 276 0.38 25.13 -10.51
N LEU A 277 1.19 24.97 -9.46
CA LEU A 277 2.17 25.94 -9.01
C LEU A 277 3.48 25.60 -9.72
N GLY A 278 3.76 26.28 -10.83
CA GLY A 278 5.03 26.10 -11.56
C GLY A 278 6.24 26.26 -10.62
N SER A 279 7.38 25.67 -10.99
CA SER A 279 8.64 25.78 -10.23
C SER A 279 9.01 27.21 -9.83
N ASP A 280 8.57 28.18 -10.64
CA ASP A 280 8.76 29.60 -10.42
C ASP A 280 7.90 30.15 -9.26
N SER A 281 6.68 29.65 -9.06
CA SER A 281 5.84 29.98 -7.89
C SER A 281 6.43 29.43 -6.61
N ILE A 282 6.96 28.20 -6.63
CA ILE A 282 7.66 27.61 -5.48
C ILE A 282 8.88 28.46 -5.13
N ARG A 283 9.73 28.79 -6.11
CA ARG A 283 10.93 29.61 -5.91
C ARG A 283 10.58 31.00 -5.36
N ARG A 284 9.57 31.68 -5.91
CA ARG A 284 9.10 32.98 -5.42
C ARG A 284 8.52 32.88 -4.01
N GLY A 285 7.77 31.82 -3.70
CA GLY A 285 7.26 31.55 -2.36
C GLY A 285 8.37 31.34 -1.34
N THR A 286 9.38 30.52 -1.66
CA THR A 286 10.55 30.32 -0.80
C THR A 286 11.33 31.62 -0.60
N MET A 287 11.54 32.41 -1.66
CA MET A 287 12.19 33.72 -1.56
C MET A 287 11.38 34.70 -0.72
N ALA A 288 10.05 34.72 -0.83
CA ALA A 288 9.18 35.57 -0.03
C ALA A 288 9.24 35.20 1.46
N ILE A 289 9.27 33.90 1.79
CA ILE A 289 9.44 33.40 3.16
C ILE A 289 10.81 33.82 3.70
N LEU A 290 11.89 33.63 2.94
CA LEU A 290 13.24 34.03 3.35
C LEU A 290 13.37 35.54 3.56
N ILE A 291 12.83 36.35 2.64
CA ILE A 291 12.83 37.81 2.74
C ILE A 291 12.00 38.26 3.95
N SER A 292 10.81 37.67 4.16
CA SER A 292 9.95 38.01 5.31
C SER A 292 10.60 37.62 6.64
N PHE A 293 11.18 36.43 6.72
CA PHE A 293 11.92 35.98 7.90
C PHE A 293 13.06 36.95 8.23
N PHE A 294 13.86 37.32 7.24
CA PHE A 294 14.96 38.28 7.44
C PHE A 294 14.47 39.68 7.82
N LEU A 295 13.37 40.16 7.23
CA LEU A 295 12.74 41.43 7.59
C LEU A 295 12.23 41.44 9.03
N VAL A 296 11.67 40.33 9.52
CA VAL A 296 11.22 40.20 10.90
C VAL A 296 12.39 40.25 11.87
N LEU A 297 13.47 39.50 11.61
CA LEU A 297 14.69 39.56 12.41
C LEU A 297 15.26 40.98 12.43
N LEU A 298 15.36 41.62 11.26
CA LEU A 298 15.84 42.99 11.15
C LEU A 298 14.96 43.97 11.93
N TYR A 299 13.63 43.82 11.84
CA TYR A 299 12.68 44.64 12.57
C TYR A 299 12.82 44.45 14.09
N MET A 300 12.96 43.21 14.56
CA MET A 300 13.17 42.91 15.98
C MET A 300 14.42 43.61 16.51
N VAL A 301 15.52 43.57 15.77
CA VAL A 301 16.76 44.29 16.13
C VAL A 301 16.57 45.81 16.12
N LEU A 302 15.88 46.38 15.13
CA LEU A 302 15.69 47.84 15.02
C LEU A 302 14.75 48.39 16.10
N TYR A 303 13.63 47.71 16.36
CA TYR A 303 12.60 48.16 17.30
C TYR A 303 12.98 47.87 18.76
N TYR A 304 13.42 46.64 19.05
CA TYR A 304 13.72 46.19 20.41
C TYR A 304 15.21 46.29 20.78
N ARG A 305 16.07 46.74 19.85
CA ARG A 305 17.51 46.98 20.07
C ARG A 305 18.21 45.73 20.63
N TRP A 306 18.86 45.87 21.78
CA TRP A 306 19.55 44.78 22.45
C TRP A 306 18.62 43.63 22.87
N MET A 307 17.36 43.93 23.20
CA MET A 307 16.38 42.89 23.57
C MET A 307 15.86 42.13 22.34
N GLY A 308 15.86 42.75 21.16
CA GLY A 308 15.48 42.10 19.90
C GLY A 308 16.45 40.98 19.52
N LEU A 309 17.75 41.23 19.64
CA LEU A 309 18.79 40.20 19.44
C LEU A 309 18.68 39.02 20.41
N VAL A 310 18.16 39.25 21.62
CA VAL A 310 17.93 38.18 22.61
C VAL A 310 16.69 37.38 22.25
N ALA A 311 15.65 38.02 21.70
CA ALA A 311 14.42 37.35 21.26
C ALA A 311 14.63 36.51 20.00
N ASP A 312 15.40 37.00 19.02
CA ASP A 312 15.73 36.25 17.80
C ASP A 312 16.66 35.05 18.05
N ALA A 313 17.41 35.09 19.15
CA ALA A 313 18.35 34.06 19.56
C ALA A 313 17.75 32.99 20.50
N ALA A 314 16.53 33.22 21.02
CA ALA A 314 15.81 32.31 21.90
C ALA A 314 14.87 31.39 21.12
#